data_AF-A0A969IFI8-F1
#
_entry.id   AF-A0A969IFI8-F1
#
_cell.length_a   1.000
_cell.length_b   1.000
_cell.length_c   1.000
_cell.angle_alpha   90.00
_cell.angle_beta   90.00
_cell.angle_gamma   90.00
#
_symmetry.space_group_name_H-M   'P 1'
#
loop_
_entity.id
_entity.type
_entity.pdbx_description
1 polymer ?
#
loop_
_entity_poly.entity_id
_entity_poly.type
_entity_poly.pdbx_seq_one_letter_code
_entity_poly.pdbx_strand_id
1 'polypeptide(L)'
;MLRNDFAFLEASLAAVRIGAYAVPINWHFKAEEVAYVLADCGARVLVAHADLLAGVAGAIPAGVSVLVVETPPEIASAYGGGPVDVPPGATAWDSWLAGQDLWQGAPLPQPLSDMSVQRLGAGLADLLRDG
;
A
#
# COMPACT_ATOMS: atom_id res chain seq x y z
N MET A 1 0.46 -2.28 4.35
CA MET A 1 1.24 -3.29 5.08
C MET A 1 0.94 -4.65 4.49
N LEU A 2 1.57 -4.97 3.37
CA LEU A 2 1.34 -6.19 2.61
C LEU A 2 2.68 -6.89 2.41
N ARG A 3 2.63 -8.19 2.21
CA ARG A 3 3.80 -8.96 1.78
C ARG A 3 3.90 -8.88 0.25
N ASN A 4 4.86 -9.59 -0.33
CA ASN A 4 4.97 -9.67 -1.79
C ASN A 4 3.83 -10.52 -2.35
N ASP A 5 2.68 -9.87 -2.54
CA ASP A 5 1.42 -10.44 -2.99
C ASP A 5 0.80 -9.56 -4.09
N PHE A 6 -0.17 -10.09 -4.84
CA PHE A 6 -0.83 -9.37 -5.92
C PHE A 6 -1.49 -8.07 -5.44
N ALA A 7 -2.16 -8.09 -4.29
CA ALA A 7 -2.79 -6.91 -3.71
C ALA A 7 -1.78 -5.76 -3.48
N PHE A 8 -0.51 -6.07 -3.22
CA PHE A 8 0.53 -5.03 -3.08
C PHE A 8 0.82 -4.35 -4.41
N LEU A 9 0.94 -5.11 -5.50
CA LEU A 9 1.15 -4.58 -6.84
C LEU A 9 -0.07 -3.80 -7.31
N GLU A 10 -1.27 -4.34 -7.12
CA GLU A 10 -2.53 -3.70 -7.49
C GLU A 10 -2.71 -2.35 -6.79
N ALA A 11 -2.58 -2.31 -5.46
CA ALA A 11 -2.69 -1.08 -4.68
C ALA A 11 -1.62 -0.04 -5.09
N SER A 12 -0.39 -0.49 -5.32
CA SER A 12 0.71 0.41 -5.71
C SER A 12 0.48 1.02 -7.10
N LEU A 13 0.08 0.19 -8.08
CA LEU A 13 -0.21 0.65 -9.44
C LEU A 13 -1.45 1.54 -9.48
N ALA A 14 -2.50 1.19 -8.73
CA ALA A 14 -3.70 2.01 -8.60
C ALA A 14 -3.36 3.38 -8.01
N ALA A 15 -2.53 3.44 -6.96
CA ALA A 15 -2.08 4.70 -6.36
C ALA A 15 -1.35 5.58 -7.39
N VAL A 16 -0.40 5.00 -8.15
CA VAL A 16 0.28 5.72 -9.25
C VAL A 16 -0.73 6.26 -10.26
N ARG A 17 -1.71 5.43 -10.65
CA ARG A 17 -2.70 5.78 -11.68
C ARG A 17 -3.58 6.97 -11.30
N ILE A 18 -3.89 7.12 -10.01
CA ILE A 18 -4.70 8.22 -9.47
C ILE A 18 -3.86 9.36 -8.87
N GLY A 19 -2.54 9.36 -9.07
CA GLY A 19 -1.66 10.40 -8.54
C GLY A 19 -1.51 10.39 -7.01
N ALA A 20 -1.87 9.28 -6.36
CA ALA A 20 -1.65 9.08 -4.93
C ALA A 20 -0.24 8.54 -4.64
N TYR A 21 0.16 8.65 -3.38
CA TYR A 21 1.39 8.03 -2.87
C TYR A 21 1.08 6.72 -2.15
N ALA A 22 1.75 5.66 -2.60
CA ALA A 22 1.86 4.44 -1.83
C ALA A 22 3.10 4.55 -0.92
N VAL A 23 2.90 4.39 0.39
CA VAL A 23 3.98 4.29 1.38
C VAL A 23 4.03 2.85 1.88
N PRO A 24 5.00 2.03 1.41
CA PRO A 24 5.14 0.66 1.86
C PRO A 24 5.50 0.64 3.35
N ILE A 25 4.67 -0.04 4.15
CA ILE A 25 4.92 -0.28 5.57
C ILE A 25 5.47 -1.69 5.72
N ASN A 26 6.64 -1.79 6.35
CA ASN A 26 7.29 -3.06 6.63
C ASN A 26 6.42 -3.90 7.58
N TRP A 27 6.20 -5.16 7.24
CA TRP A 27 5.36 -6.08 8.02
C TRP A 27 5.95 -6.45 9.39
N HIS A 28 7.24 -6.19 9.62
CA HIS A 28 7.88 -6.36 10.93
C HIS A 28 7.63 -5.20 11.91
N PHE A 29 7.03 -4.10 11.46
CA PHE A 29 6.83 -2.92 12.32
C PHE A 29 5.84 -3.21 13.44
N LYS A 30 6.14 -2.63 14.59
CA LYS A 30 5.26 -2.66 15.76
C LYS A 30 4.16 -1.62 15.61
N ALA A 31 3.10 -1.79 16.39
CA ALA A 31 1.95 -0.91 16.46
C ALA A 31 2.31 0.60 16.47
N GLU A 32 3.23 1.01 17.33
CA GLU A 32 3.66 2.41 17.46
C GLU A 32 4.38 2.93 16.21
N GLU A 33 5.20 2.10 15.58
CA GLU A 33 5.92 2.46 14.35
C GLU A 33 4.95 2.58 13.16
N VAL A 34 3.96 1.69 13.09
CA VAL A 34 2.88 1.77 12.09
C VAL A 34 2.06 3.04 12.29
N ALA A 35 1.66 3.35 13.53
CA ALA A 35 0.92 4.57 13.85
C ALA A 35 1.69 5.82 13.45
N TYR A 36 2.99 5.86 13.76
CA TYR A 36 3.87 6.96 13.37
C TYR A 36 3.89 7.16 11.85
N VAL A 37 4.13 6.09 11.08
CA VAL A 37 4.17 6.18 9.61
C VAL A 37 2.83 6.66 9.04
N LEU A 38 1.71 6.11 9.54
CA LEU A 38 0.37 6.50 9.07
C LEU A 38 0.06 7.98 9.33
N ALA A 39 0.47 8.49 10.50
CA ALA A 39 0.27 9.88 10.87
C ALA A 39 1.19 10.82 10.07
N ASP A 40 2.47 10.50 10.00
CA ASP A 40 3.49 11.32 9.33
C ASP A 40 3.24 11.46 7.83
N CYS A 41 2.86 10.36 7.16
CA CYS A 41 2.53 10.41 5.73
C CYS A 41 1.11 10.91 5.44
N GLY A 42 0.29 11.14 6.47
CA GLY A 42 -1.09 11.57 6.33
C GLY A 42 -1.97 10.55 5.60
N ALA A 43 -1.78 9.25 5.86
CA ALA A 43 -2.52 8.19 5.20
C ALA A 43 -4.04 8.40 5.32
N ARG A 44 -4.77 8.11 4.23
CA ARG A 44 -6.24 8.04 4.21
C ARG A 44 -6.76 6.61 4.10
N VAL A 45 -5.94 5.73 3.55
CA VAL A 45 -6.25 4.31 3.36
C VAL A 45 -5.05 3.48 3.78
N LEU A 46 -5.29 2.42 4.55
CA LEU A 46 -4.34 1.37 4.84
C LEU A 46 -4.85 0.07 4.20
N VAL A 47 -4.05 -0.53 3.33
CA VAL A 47 -4.28 -1.90 2.86
C VAL A 47 -3.37 -2.84 3.64
N ALA A 48 -3.91 -3.88 4.28
CA ALA A 48 -3.14 -4.78 5.11
C ALA A 48 -3.63 -6.24 5.04
N HIS A 49 -2.71 -7.19 5.16
CA HIS A 49 -3.10 -8.59 5.35
C HIS A 49 -3.77 -8.78 6.71
N ALA A 50 -4.74 -9.70 6.77
CA ALA A 50 -5.54 -9.99 7.95
C ALA A 50 -4.67 -10.41 9.15
N ASP A 51 -3.66 -11.27 8.93
CA ASP A 51 -2.76 -11.74 9.99
C ASP A 51 -1.89 -10.62 10.60
N LEU A 52 -1.54 -9.60 9.80
CA LEU A 52 -0.74 -8.47 10.25
C LEU A 52 -1.60 -7.39 10.93
N LEU A 53 -2.87 -7.27 10.55
CA LEU A 53 -3.77 -6.24 11.08
C LEU A 53 -4.03 -6.41 12.58
N ALA A 54 -4.16 -7.65 13.06
CA ALA A 54 -4.49 -7.94 14.45
C ALA A 54 -3.51 -7.30 15.45
N GLY A 55 -2.22 -7.24 15.11
CA GLY A 55 -1.18 -6.67 15.97
C GLY A 55 -1.12 -5.14 16.00
N VAL A 56 -1.82 -4.45 15.08
CA VAL A 56 -1.70 -3.01 14.89
C VAL A 56 -3.04 -2.27 14.88
N ALA A 57 -4.17 -2.98 14.91
CA ALA A 57 -5.50 -2.40 14.78
C ALA A 57 -5.78 -1.23 15.75
N GLY A 58 -5.33 -1.35 17.01
CA GLY A 58 -5.48 -0.30 18.02
C GLY A 58 -4.61 0.94 17.81
N ALA A 59 -3.67 0.90 16.87
CA ALA A 59 -2.72 1.96 16.58
C ALA A 59 -3.06 2.74 15.30
N ILE A 60 -4.10 2.31 14.58
CA ILE A 60 -4.56 2.94 13.34
C ILE A 60 -5.27 4.26 13.70
N PRO A 61 -4.82 5.42 13.19
CA PRO A 61 -5.46 6.70 13.48
C PRO A 61 -6.91 6.76 13.02
N ALA A 62 -7.74 7.51 13.76
CA ALA A 62 -9.11 7.77 13.35
C ALA A 62 -9.16 8.47 11.97
N GLY A 63 -10.06 8.01 11.10
CA GLY A 63 -10.20 8.54 9.73
C GLY A 63 -9.34 7.84 8.67
N VAL A 64 -8.52 6.85 9.04
CA VAL A 64 -7.87 5.95 8.08
C VAL A 64 -8.80 4.80 7.76
N SER A 65 -9.23 4.69 6.50
CA SER A 65 -9.99 3.53 6.02
C SER A 65 -9.08 2.31 5.90
N VAL A 66 -9.50 1.16 6.42
CA VAL A 66 -8.71 -0.07 6.37
C VAL A 66 -9.34 -1.05 5.39
N LEU A 67 -8.56 -1.48 4.39
CA LEU A 67 -8.91 -2.56 3.48
C LEU A 67 -8.09 -3.80 3.86
N VAL A 68 -8.77 -4.91 4.08
CA VAL A 68 -8.17 -6.13 4.61
C VAL A 68 -8.05 -7.16 3.50
N VAL A 69 -6.82 -7.57 3.21
CA VAL A 69 -6.51 -8.65 2.29
C VAL A 69 -6.48 -9.94 3.10
N GLU A 70 -7.13 -10.99 2.61
CA GLU A 70 -6.97 -12.33 3.18
C GLU A 70 -5.49 -12.71 3.21
N THR A 71 -5.07 -13.52 4.17
CA THR A 71 -3.73 -14.10 4.16
C THR A 71 -3.85 -15.53 3.62
N PRO A 72 -3.65 -15.76 2.31
CA PRO A 72 -3.80 -17.09 1.73
C PRO A 72 -2.68 -18.03 2.18
N PRO A 73 -2.88 -19.35 2.08
CA PRO A 73 -1.91 -20.35 2.56
C PRO A 73 -0.50 -20.19 2.00
N GLU A 74 -0.36 -19.78 0.73
CA GLU A 74 0.92 -19.59 0.06
C GLU A 74 1.71 -18.43 0.69
N ILE A 75 1.03 -17.32 0.97
CA ILE A 75 1.63 -16.15 1.63
C ILE A 75 1.92 -16.47 3.10
N ALA A 76 0.99 -17.12 3.81
CA ALA A 76 1.21 -17.52 5.19
C ALA A 76 2.44 -18.44 5.33
N SER A 77 2.53 -19.46 4.47
CA SER A 77 3.63 -20.43 4.49
C SER A 77 4.99 -19.80 4.16
N ALA A 78 5.05 -18.86 3.21
CA ALA A 78 6.31 -18.22 2.83
C ALA A 78 6.89 -17.33 3.95
N TYR A 79 6.06 -16.90 4.91
CA TYR A 79 6.43 -15.97 5.97
C TYR A 79 6.21 -16.52 7.39
N GLY A 80 6.05 -17.83 7.52
CA GLY A 80 6.06 -18.54 8.81
C GLY A 80 4.79 -18.39 9.66
N GLY A 81 3.64 -18.08 9.04
CA GLY A 81 2.34 -17.94 9.69
C GLY A 81 1.33 -19.02 9.26
N GLY A 82 0.09 -18.89 9.74
CA GLY A 82 -1.08 -19.64 9.26
C GLY A 82 -1.96 -18.77 8.35
N PRO A 83 -2.77 -19.36 7.47
CA PRO A 83 -3.74 -18.59 6.71
C PRO A 83 -4.73 -17.92 7.67
N VAL A 84 -5.15 -16.70 7.32
CA VAL A 84 -6.05 -15.91 8.14
C VAL A 84 -7.09 -15.25 7.23
N ASP A 85 -8.35 -15.59 7.49
CA ASP A 85 -9.50 -15.00 6.82
C ASP A 85 -9.70 -13.53 7.24
N VAL A 86 -10.40 -12.77 6.40
CA VAL A 86 -10.81 -11.40 6.75
C VAL A 86 -11.73 -11.42 7.98
N PRO A 87 -11.42 -10.65 9.04
CA PRO A 87 -12.26 -10.61 10.25
C PRO A 87 -13.69 -10.14 9.95
N PRO A 88 -14.71 -10.68 10.64
CA PRO A 88 -16.08 -10.22 10.49
C PRO A 88 -16.22 -8.72 10.73
N GLY A 89 -16.91 -8.02 9.83
CA GLY A 89 -17.13 -6.57 9.91
C GLY A 89 -15.99 -5.71 9.35
N ALA A 90 -14.87 -6.30 8.93
CA ALA A 90 -13.83 -5.60 8.19
C ALA A 90 -14.17 -5.47 6.69
N THR A 91 -13.61 -4.45 6.04
CA THR A 91 -13.76 -4.26 4.59
C THR A 91 -12.77 -5.15 3.84
N ALA A 92 -13.24 -6.28 3.31
CA ALA A 92 -12.43 -7.20 2.51
C ALA A 92 -11.99 -6.54 1.19
N TRP A 93 -10.70 -6.63 0.85
CA TRP A 93 -10.08 -6.06 -0.35
C TRP A 93 -10.79 -6.52 -1.63
N ASP A 94 -10.90 -7.83 -1.85
CA ASP A 94 -11.46 -8.36 -3.10
C ASP A 94 -12.93 -8.02 -3.29
N SER A 95 -13.72 -8.09 -2.21
CA SER A 95 -15.14 -7.71 -2.25
C SER A 95 -15.32 -6.21 -2.49
N TRP A 96 -14.48 -5.38 -1.87
CA TRP A 96 -14.49 -3.94 -2.10
C TRP A 96 -14.08 -3.61 -3.54
N LEU A 97 -13.03 -4.25 -4.05
CA LEU A 97 -12.49 -4.05 -5.39
C LEU A 97 -13.49 -4.47 -6.47
N ALA A 98 -14.14 -5.62 -6.31
CA ALA A 98 -15.17 -6.11 -7.23
C ALA A 98 -16.40 -5.17 -7.31
N GLY A 99 -16.62 -4.34 -6.29
CA GLY A 99 -17.67 -3.33 -6.27
C GLY A 99 -17.27 -1.98 -6.86
N GLN A 100 -16.02 -1.79 -7.30
CA GLN A 100 -15.57 -0.54 -7.90
C GLN A 100 -15.73 -0.54 -9.42
N ASP A 101 -16.07 0.63 -9.98
CA ASP A 101 -16.02 0.84 -11.42
C ASP A 101 -14.56 0.94 -11.90
N LEU A 102 -14.32 0.49 -13.15
CA LEU A 102 -13.03 0.68 -13.80
C LEU A 102 -12.73 2.18 -13.94
N TRP A 103 -11.52 2.57 -13.54
CA TRP A 103 -11.06 3.94 -13.69
C TRP A 103 -10.98 4.35 -15.17
N GLN A 104 -11.73 5.39 -15.56
CA GLN A 104 -11.81 5.90 -16.94
C GLN A 104 -10.95 7.14 -17.21
N GLY A 105 -10.35 7.77 -16.19
CA GLY A 105 -9.57 9.00 -16.35
C GLY A 105 -8.17 8.76 -16.93
N ALA A 106 -7.50 9.81 -17.42
CA ALA A 106 -6.06 9.75 -17.74
C ALA A 106 -5.23 9.57 -16.46
N PRO A 107 -3.97 9.05 -16.53
CA PRO A 107 -3.12 8.95 -15.35
C PRO A 107 -2.89 10.34 -14.75
N LEU A 108 -3.14 10.48 -13.45
CA LEU A 108 -2.91 11.75 -12.77
C LEU A 108 -1.41 11.89 -12.47
N PRO A 109 -0.82 13.08 -12.62
CA PRO A 109 0.58 13.31 -12.26
C PRO A 109 0.76 13.08 -10.76
N GLN A 110 1.84 12.40 -10.36
CA GLN A 110 2.18 12.29 -8.95
C GLN A 110 2.70 13.66 -8.44
N PRO A 111 2.43 14.06 -7.19
CA PRO A 111 2.82 15.39 -6.68
C PRO A 111 4.34 15.72 -6.73
N LEU A 112 5.20 14.70 -6.82
CA LEU A 112 6.68 14.79 -6.92
C LEU A 112 7.16 14.71 -8.37
N SER A 113 6.24 14.57 -9.33
CA SER A 113 6.51 14.87 -10.74
C SER A 113 6.55 16.39 -11.00
N ASP A 114 6.96 17.16 -9.99
CA ASP A 114 7.48 18.51 -10.18
C ASP A 114 8.73 18.47 -11.07
N MET A 115 8.91 19.49 -11.90
CA MET A 115 9.95 19.62 -12.92
C MET A 115 11.37 19.30 -12.41
N SER A 116 11.59 19.48 -11.12
CA SER A 116 12.84 19.20 -10.39
C SER A 116 13.29 17.73 -10.50
N VAL A 117 12.36 16.77 -10.36
CA VAL A 117 12.68 15.32 -10.43
C VAL A 117 12.90 14.87 -11.87
N GLN A 118 12.14 15.42 -12.82
CA GLN A 118 12.35 15.16 -14.25
C GLN A 118 13.72 15.66 -14.73
N ARG A 119 14.15 16.84 -14.25
CA ARG A 119 15.49 17.39 -14.52
C ARG A 119 16.60 16.53 -13.91
N LEU A 120 16.41 16.02 -12.69
CA LEU A 120 17.33 15.07 -12.05
C LEU A 120 17.42 13.75 -12.83
N GLY A 121 16.29 13.19 -13.28
CA GLY A 121 16.27 11.97 -14.08
C GLY A 121 17.00 12.10 -15.42
N ALA A 122 16.77 13.22 -16.13
CA ALA A 122 17.50 13.51 -17.37
C ALA A 122 19.00 13.66 -17.13
N GLY A 123 19.39 14.43 -16.10
CA GLY A 123 20.80 14.65 -15.77
C GLY A 123 21.53 13.37 -15.35
N LEU A 124 20.88 12.47 -14.59
CA LEU A 124 21.45 11.16 -14.24
C LEU A 124 21.60 10.24 -15.46
N ALA A 125 20.64 10.26 -16.38
CA ALA A 125 20.70 9.44 -17.59
C ALA A 125 21.85 9.85 -18.52
N ASP A 126 22.12 11.15 -18.63
CA ASP A 126 23.25 11.67 -19.39
C ASP A 126 24.59 11.29 -18.74
N LEU A 127 24.69 11.42 -17.41
CA LEU A 127 25.91 11.09 -16.65
C LEU A 127 26.27 9.60 -16.70
N LEU A 128 25.28 8.71 -16.87
CA LEU A 128 25.46 7.27 -17.05
C LEU A 128 25.80 6.85 -18.49
N ARG A 129 25.64 7.73 -19.47
CA ARG A 129 26.01 7.48 -20.88
C ARG A 129 27.43 7.93 -21.19
N ASP A 130 27.96 8.86 -20.40
CA ASP A 130 29.26 9.51 -20.61
C ASP A 130 30.39 8.92 -19.73
N GLY A 131 30.17 7.77 -19.08
CA GLY A 131 31.18 7.03 -18.28
C GLY A 131 31.29 5.57 -18.69
#